data_AF-A0A8J8PAA4-F1
#
_entry.id   AF-A0A8J8PAA4-F1
#
_cell.length_a   1.000
_cell.length_b   1.000
_cell.length_c   1.000
_cell.angle_alpha   90.00
_cell.angle_beta   90.00
_cell.angle_gamma   90.00
#
_symmetry.space_group_name_H-M   'P 1'
#
loop_
_entity.id
_entity.type
_entity.pdbx_description
1 polymer ?
#
loop_
_entity_poly.entity_id
_entity_poly.type
_entity_poly.pdbx_seq_one_letter_code
_entity_poly.pdbx_strand_id
1 'polypeptide(L)' 'MTDYRSILHTVAENPGSTADEIEAISEGEDAQMLLEEATSNDDVVCVNDRYWIVRKGEFGYHEYDHPES' A
#
# COMPACT_ATOMS: atom_id res chain seq x y z
N MET A 1 -11.84 4.44 12.71
CA MET A 1 -11.14 5.33 11.75
C MET A 1 -9.69 4.85 11.60
N THR A 2 -9.46 3.53 11.66
CA THR A 2 -8.18 3.04 12.19
C THR A 2 -7.54 1.98 11.29
N ASP A 3 -8.33 1.35 10.42
CA ASP A 3 -7.98 0.09 9.76
C ASP A 3 -7.32 0.39 8.38
N TYR A 4 -7.98 1.23 7.56
CA TYR A 4 -7.46 1.65 6.24
C TYR A 4 -6.15 2.45 6.30
N ARG A 5 -5.97 3.31 7.30
CA ARG A 5 -4.71 4.07 7.42
C ARG A 5 -3.58 3.17 7.92
N SER A 6 -3.89 2.23 8.80
CA SER A 6 -2.92 1.26 9.32
C SER A 6 -2.37 0.39 8.18
N ILE A 7 -3.23 -0.12 7.30
CA ILE A 7 -2.78 -0.95 6.16
C ILE A 7 -1.80 -0.20 5.25
N LEU A 8 -2.05 1.09 4.98
CA LEU A 8 -1.16 1.90 4.16
C LEU A 8 0.22 2.09 4.82
N HIS A 9 0.26 2.26 6.14
CA HIS A 9 1.51 2.31 6.88
C HIS A 9 2.24 0.96 6.84
N THR A 10 1.53 -0.15 7.02
CA THR A 10 2.13 -1.49 6.96
C THR A 10 2.77 -1.76 5.59
N VAL A 11 2.09 -1.40 4.49
CA VAL A 11 2.65 -1.53 3.13
C VAL A 11 3.84 -0.59 2.92
N ALA A 12 3.78 0.63 3.47
CA ALA A 12 4.89 1.58 3.37
C ALA A 12 6.15 1.11 4.13
N GLU A 13 5.96 0.47 5.30
CA GLU A 13 7.05 -0.09 6.11
C GLU A 13 7.58 -1.42 5.53
N ASN A 14 6.75 -2.14 4.77
CA ASN A 14 7.07 -3.44 4.18
C ASN A 14 6.74 -3.46 2.67
N PRO A 15 7.44 -2.65 1.85
CA PRO A 15 7.15 -2.57 0.43
C PRO A 15 7.49 -3.87 -0.27
N GLY A 16 6.59 -4.33 -1.13
CA GLY A 16 6.75 -5.59 -1.86
C GLY A 16 6.39 -6.83 -1.04
N SER A 17 5.70 -6.67 0.09
CA SER A 17 5.06 -7.79 0.79
C SER A 17 3.79 -8.26 0.09
N THR A 18 3.46 -9.53 0.29
CA THR A 18 2.17 -10.11 -0.16
C THR A 18 1.04 -9.74 0.78
N ALA A 19 -0.21 -9.93 0.34
CA ALA A 19 -1.37 -9.74 1.21
C ALA A 19 -1.31 -10.63 2.46
N ASP A 20 -0.90 -11.89 2.34
CA ASP A 20 -0.75 -12.81 3.48
C ASP A 20 0.31 -12.33 4.48
N GLU A 21 1.44 -11.80 3.99
CA GLU A 21 2.50 -11.26 4.85
C GLU A 21 2.03 -10.00 5.57
N ILE A 22 1.31 -9.13 4.87
CA ILE A 22 0.73 -7.91 5.45
C ILE A 22 -0.32 -8.27 6.51
N GLU A 23 -1.21 -9.23 6.23
CA GLU A 23 -2.23 -9.73 7.16
C GLU A 23 -1.62 -10.31 8.44
N ALA A 24 -0.51 -11.04 8.30
CA ALA A 24 0.23 -11.59 9.43
C ALA A 24 0.84 -10.50 10.33
N ILE A 25 1.12 -9.32 9.77
CA ILE A 25 1.70 -8.17 10.49
C ILE A 25 0.60 -7.28 11.08
N SER A 26 -0.53 -7.11 10.38
CA SER A 26 -1.61 -6.20 10.75
C SER A 26 -2.61 -6.78 11.77
N GLU A 27 -2.28 -7.90 12.43
CA GLU A 27 -3.06 -8.52 13.52
C GLU A 27 -4.57 -8.68 13.26
N GLY A 28 -4.95 -9.22 12.09
CA GLY A 28 -6.29 -9.81 11.88
C GLY A 28 -7.36 -8.94 11.22
N GLU A 29 -6.97 -7.96 10.41
CA GLU A 29 -7.87 -7.28 9.49
C GLU A 29 -7.88 -7.99 8.13
N ASP A 30 -9.01 -7.99 7.40
CA ASP A 30 -9.11 -8.46 6.01
C ASP A 30 -8.20 -7.59 5.10
N ALA A 31 -6.89 -7.79 5.19
CA ALA A 31 -5.86 -6.99 4.53
C ALA A 31 -6.10 -6.96 3.03
N GLN A 32 -6.53 -8.10 2.47
CA GLN A 32 -6.90 -8.22 1.06
C GLN A 32 -7.98 -7.20 0.65
N MET A 33 -9.06 -7.09 1.42
CA MET A 33 -10.15 -6.15 1.12
C MET A 33 -9.68 -4.69 1.18
N LEU A 34 -8.87 -4.35 2.18
CA LEU A 34 -8.33 -3.00 2.35
C LEU A 34 -7.29 -2.65 1.27
N LEU A 35 -6.49 -3.62 0.83
CA LEU A 35 -5.52 -3.48 -0.25
C LEU A 35 -6.21 -3.30 -1.61
N GLU A 36 -7.31 -4.01 -1.84
CA GLU A 36 -8.16 -3.81 -3.03
C GLU A 36 -8.80 -2.42 -3.03
N GLU A 37 -9.32 -1.97 -1.88
CA GLU A 37 -9.84 -0.60 -1.72
C GLU A 37 -8.73 0.44 -1.99
N ALA A 38 -7.55 0.25 -1.42
CA ALA A 38 -6.39 1.12 -1.61
C ALA A 38 -5.88 1.15 -3.06
N THR A 39 -5.98 0.02 -3.77
CA THR A 39 -5.67 -0.06 -5.20
C THR A 39 -6.70 0.72 -6.02
N SER A 40 -8.00 0.59 -5.67
CA SER A 40 -9.08 1.34 -6.32
C SER A 40 -8.97 2.85 -6.09
N ASN A 41 -8.39 3.26 -4.96
CA ASN A 41 -8.14 4.66 -4.62
C ASN A 41 -6.81 5.21 -5.18
N ASP A 42 -6.03 4.40 -5.91
CA ASP A 42 -4.71 4.77 -6.46
C ASP A 42 -3.64 5.04 -5.37
N ASP A 43 -3.87 4.58 -4.13
CA ASP A 43 -2.96 4.75 -2.99
C ASP A 43 -1.85 3.70 -2.98
N VAL A 44 -2.12 2.48 -3.47
CA VAL A 44 -1.14 1.39 -3.65
C VAL A 44 -1.20 0.81 -5.06
N VAL A 45 -0.13 0.15 -5.49
CA VAL A 45 -0.04 -0.61 -6.76
C VAL A 45 0.19 -2.08 -6.48
N CYS A 46 -0.54 -2.93 -7.22
CA CYS A 46 -0.26 -4.35 -7.34
C CYS A 46 0.82 -4.56 -8.38
N VAL A 47 1.91 -5.21 -7.99
CA VAL A 47 2.92 -5.68 -8.92
C VAL A 47 2.84 -7.19 -9.01
N ASN A 48 2.81 -7.69 -10.24
CA ASN A 48 2.74 -9.13 -10.55
C ASN A 48 1.55 -9.84 -9.87
N ASP A 49 0.42 -9.14 -9.72
CA ASP A 49 -0.80 -9.67 -9.10
C ASP A 49 -0.58 -10.25 -7.68
N ARG A 50 0.45 -9.76 -6.97
CA ARG A 50 0.89 -10.36 -5.71
C ARG A 50 1.46 -9.38 -4.69
N TYR A 51 2.24 -8.40 -5.15
CA TYR A 51 3.05 -7.57 -4.26
C TYR A 51 2.50 -6.15 -4.20
N TRP A 52 2.46 -5.58 -3.00
CA TRP A 52 1.88 -4.26 -2.78
C TRP A 52 2.93 -3.19 -2.49
N ILE A 53 2.75 -2.03 -3.12
CA ILE A 53 3.64 -0.88 -2.97
C ILE A 53 2.78 0.37 -2.87
N VAL A 54 3.05 1.26 -1.91
CA VAL A 54 2.38 2.57 -1.84
C VAL A 54 2.78 3.42 -3.05
N ARG A 55 1.77 3.91 -3.80
CA ARG A 55 1.91 4.71 -5.02
C ARG A 55 1.92 6.20 -4.71
N LYS A 56 0.99 6.60 -3.85
CA LYS A 56 0.81 7.94 -3.33
C LYS A 56 0.49 7.78 -1.87
N GLY A 57 0.85 8.76 -1.05
CA GLY A 57 0.28 8.78 0.29
C GLY A 57 0.09 10.21 0.77
N GLU A 58 0.07 10.36 2.10
CA GLU A 58 0.88 11.37 2.82
C GLU A 58 2.40 11.22 2.49
N PHE A 59 2.74 10.13 1.78
CA PHE A 59 4.03 9.59 1.32
C PHE A 59 4.24 9.67 -0.20
N GLY A 60 3.44 10.49 -0.90
CA GLY A 60 3.75 10.84 -2.28
C GLY A 60 5.09 11.58 -2.30
N TYR A 61 6.12 10.98 -2.89
CA TYR A 61 7.41 11.63 -3.03
C TYR A 61 7.23 12.96 -3.78
N HIS A 62 7.40 14.08 -3.09
CA HIS A 62 7.43 15.42 -3.68
C HIS A 62 8.87 15.80 -4.12
N GLU A 63 9.76 14.82 -4.32
CA GLU A 63 11.17 15.06 -4.74
C GLU A 63 11.58 14.37 -6.05
N TYR A 64 10.66 13.65 -6.72
CA TYR A 64 10.90 13.14 -8.08
C TYR A 64 9.78 13.55 -9.04
N ASP A 65 9.40 14.83 -8.99
CA ASP A 65 8.91 15.52 -10.17
C ASP A 65 10.10 15.58 -11.14
N HIS A 66 10.28 14.51 -11.93
CA HIS A 66 11.27 14.54 -12.99
C HIS A 66 10.79 15.57 -14.00
N PRO A 67 11.51 16.69 -14.22
CA PRO A 67 11.18 17.53 -15.35
C PRO A 67 11.22 16.65 -16.59
N GLU A 68 10.14 16.70 -17.38
CA GLU A 68 10.10 16.10 -18.70
C GLU A 68 11.36 16.54 -19.44
N SER A 69 12.25 15.57 -19.76
CA SER A 69 13.44 15.84 -20.56
C SER A 69 13.08 16.08 -22.01
#